data_AF-A0A724WL40-F1
#
_entry.id   AF-A0A724WL40-F1
#
_cell.length_a   1.000
_cell.length_b   1.000
_cell.length_c   1.000
_cell.angle_alpha   90.00
_cell.angle_beta   90.00
_cell.angle_gamma   90.00
#
_symmetry.space_group_name_H-M   'P 1'
#
loop_
_entity.id
_entity.type
_entity.pdbx_description
1 polymer ?
#
loop_
_entity_poly.entity_id
_entity_poly.type
_entity_poly.pdbx_seq_one_letter_code
_entity_poly.pdbx_strand_id
1 'polypeptide(L)'
;MSSMPKKTDVILIGAGVMSATLGVLLKELAPEMNIKVFEKLASAGEESSNEWNNAGTGHAALCELNYTTENADGSIDISKAVKVNEQFQLSRQFWSHLVKEGVLPNPKEFIMPIPHMSMVEGTENVEFLKKRLEALSANP
;
A
#
# COMPACT_ATOMS: atom_id res chain seq x y z
N MET A 1 -22.74 22.31 35.52
CA MET A 1 -23.29 21.19 34.75
C MET A 1 -22.13 20.32 34.32
N SER A 2 -22.10 19.05 34.75
CA SER A 2 -21.05 18.11 34.33
C SER A 2 -21.25 17.78 32.84
N SER A 3 -20.25 18.04 32.00
CA SER A 3 -20.29 17.61 30.61
C SER A 3 -20.26 16.08 30.58
N MET A 4 -21.36 15.43 30.16
CA MET A 4 -21.32 13.99 29.91
C MET A 4 -20.20 13.71 28.89
N PRO A 5 -19.25 12.83 29.19
CA PRO A 5 -18.19 12.51 28.26
C PRO A 5 -18.82 11.98 26.98
N LYS A 6 -18.57 12.65 25.85
CA LYS A 6 -19.01 12.16 24.53
C LYS A 6 -18.39 10.78 24.33
N LYS A 7 -19.24 9.75 24.23
CA LYS A 7 -18.83 8.37 23.97
C LYS A 7 -18.01 8.34 22.67
N THR A 8 -16.86 7.67 22.73
CA THR A 8 -16.00 7.42 21.58
C THR A 8 -15.91 5.91 21.43
N ASP A 9 -16.28 5.41 20.25
CA ASP A 9 -16.30 3.97 19.96
C ASP A 9 -14.90 3.49 19.56
N VAL A 10 -14.13 4.32 18.85
CA VAL A 10 -12.77 3.99 18.40
C VAL A 10 -11.82 5.17 18.62
N ILE A 11 -10.65 4.88 19.18
CA ILE A 11 -9.54 5.83 19.29
C ILE A 11 -8.38 5.32 18.42
N LEU A 12 -7.93 6.17 17.50
CA LEU A 12 -6.77 5.93 16.66
C LEU A 12 -5.63 6.84 17.13
N ILE A 13 -4.46 6.27 17.39
CA ILE A 13 -3.27 7.00 17.81
C ILE A 13 -2.30 7.05 16.63
N GLY A 14 -1.97 8.25 16.19
CA GLY A 14 -1.28 8.54 14.94
C GLY A 14 -2.26 8.77 13.80
N ALA A 15 -1.99 9.79 12.98
CA ALA A 15 -2.70 10.15 11.76
C ALA A 15 -1.91 9.76 10.50
N GLY A 16 -1.16 8.65 10.57
CA GLY A 16 -0.51 8.03 9.41
C GLY A 16 -1.47 7.17 8.57
N VAL A 17 -0.94 6.59 7.49
CA VAL A 17 -1.71 5.83 6.49
C VAL A 17 -2.51 4.67 7.10
N MET A 18 -1.98 4.00 8.12
CA MET A 18 -2.65 2.87 8.79
C MET A 18 -3.93 3.30 9.48
N SER A 19 -3.84 4.31 10.36
CA SER A 19 -4.99 4.86 11.08
C SER A 19 -5.99 5.52 10.14
N ALA A 20 -5.51 6.29 9.16
CA ALA A 20 -6.38 6.92 8.17
C ALA A 20 -7.19 5.88 7.39
N THR A 21 -6.53 4.83 6.87
CA THR A 21 -7.20 3.77 6.10
C THR A 21 -8.20 3.01 6.96
N LEU A 22 -7.83 2.62 8.19
CA LEU A 22 -8.75 1.93 9.10
C LEU A 22 -9.95 2.81 9.48
N GLY A 23 -9.71 4.10 9.75
CA GLY A 23 -10.77 5.05 10.09
C GLY A 23 -11.78 5.21 8.96
N VAL A 24 -11.31 5.29 7.71
CA VAL A 24 -12.19 5.36 6.54
C VAL A 24 -12.96 4.05 6.35
N LEU A 25 -12.31 2.89 6.46
CA LEU A 25 -13.00 1.59 6.38
C LEU A 25 -14.12 1.46 7.42
N LEU A 26 -13.87 1.88 8.66
CA LEU A 26 -14.88 1.87 9.71
C LEU A 26 -16.02 2.84 9.42
N LYS A 27 -15.74 4.01 8.82
CA LYS A 27 -16.79 4.95 8.42
C LYS A 27 -17.65 4.46 7.25
N GLU A 28 -17.07 3.71 6.32
CA GLU A 28 -17.84 3.08 5.24
C GLU A 28 -18.76 1.96 5.76
N LEU A 29 -18.33 1.21 6.78
CA LEU A 29 -19.08 0.08 7.33
C LEU A 29 -20.06 0.45 8.45
N ALA A 30 -19.72 1.45 9.25
CA ALA A 30 -20.44 1.88 10.45
C ALA A 30 -20.34 3.41 10.63
N PRO A 31 -21.00 4.19 9.75
CA PRO A 31 -20.85 5.65 9.68
C PRO A 31 -21.23 6.37 10.98
N GLU A 32 -22.07 5.78 11.80
CA GLU A 32 -22.50 6.29 13.10
C GLU A 32 -21.41 6.25 14.18
N MET A 33 -20.38 5.40 14.04
CA MET A 33 -19.33 5.26 15.05
C MET A 33 -18.61 6.58 15.30
N ASN A 34 -18.43 6.94 16.57
CA ASN A 34 -17.61 8.09 16.94
C ASN A 34 -16.13 7.68 16.97
N ILE A 35 -15.38 8.09 15.95
CA ILE A 35 -13.93 7.85 15.84
C ILE A 35 -13.18 9.13 16.20
N LYS A 36 -12.18 9.02 17.08
CA LYS A 36 -11.23 10.10 17.38
C LYS A 36 -9.82 9.69 16.95
N VAL A 37 -9.13 10.59 16.26
CA VAL A 37 -7.73 10.43 15.87
C VAL A 37 -6.90 11.42 16.67
N PHE A 38 -5.81 10.96 17.27
CA PHE A 38 -4.85 11.80 17.99
C PHE A 38 -3.50 11.73 17.28
N GLU A 39 -2.98 12.89 16.88
CA GLU A 39 -1.66 13.03 16.27
C GLU A 39 -0.80 13.94 17.14
N LYS A 40 0.47 13.56 17.31
CA LYS A 40 1.47 14.33 18.06
C LYS A 40 2.15 15.36 17.16
N LEU A 41 2.37 15.02 15.90
CA LEU A 41 3.05 15.86 14.91
C LEU A 41 2.14 17.02 14.45
N ALA A 42 2.76 17.99 13.79
CA ALA A 42 2.05 19.20 13.35
C ALA A 42 0.99 18.91 12.27
N SER A 43 1.14 17.82 11.53
CA SER A 43 0.25 17.43 10.44
C SER A 43 0.19 15.90 10.31
N ALA A 44 -0.84 15.42 9.61
CA ALA A 44 -1.03 14.00 9.35
C ALA A 44 0.09 13.46 8.44
N GLY A 45 0.55 12.25 8.72
CA GLY A 45 1.48 11.53 7.85
C GLY A 45 2.92 12.05 7.81
N GLU A 46 3.34 12.95 8.71
CA GLU A 46 4.68 13.59 8.68
C GLU A 46 5.87 12.63 8.97
N GLU A 47 5.64 11.48 9.60
CA GLU A 47 6.72 10.51 9.91
C GLU A 47 6.75 9.39 8.86
N SER A 48 6.52 8.12 9.24
CA SER A 48 6.73 6.96 8.35
C SER A 48 5.80 6.90 7.13
N SER A 49 4.71 7.67 7.14
CA SER A 49 3.79 7.77 6.00
C SER A 49 4.19 8.84 4.98
N ASN A 50 5.11 9.74 5.33
CA ASN A 50 5.58 10.79 4.44
C ASN A 50 6.40 10.15 3.31
N GLU A 51 6.22 10.62 2.09
CA GLU A 51 6.86 10.08 0.90
C GLU A 51 8.40 10.07 0.96
N TRP A 52 9.02 10.98 1.73
CA TRP A 52 10.47 11.02 1.91
C TRP A 52 11.00 10.05 2.97
N ASN A 53 10.14 9.62 3.89
CA ASN A 53 10.49 8.70 4.98
C ASN A 53 9.98 7.28 4.72
N ASN A 54 8.98 7.15 3.86
CA ASN A 54 8.39 5.89 3.50
C ASN A 54 9.37 5.10 2.64
N ALA A 55 9.70 3.89 3.08
CA ALA A 55 10.63 2.97 2.40
C ALA A 55 10.09 2.38 1.09
N GLY A 56 9.17 3.07 0.41
CA GLY A 56 8.52 2.62 -0.82
C GLY A 56 7.18 1.89 -0.61
N THR A 57 6.55 1.90 0.56
CA THR A 57 5.22 1.26 0.69
C THR A 57 4.17 2.00 -0.16
N GLY A 58 3.51 1.30 -1.09
CA GLY A 58 2.44 1.88 -1.93
C GLY A 58 2.49 1.58 -3.44
N HIS A 59 3.33 0.67 -3.92
CA HIS A 59 3.38 0.24 -5.33
C HIS A 59 3.03 -1.24 -5.51
N ALA A 60 2.91 -1.67 -6.76
CA ALA A 60 2.47 -3.01 -7.15
C ALA A 60 3.53 -4.12 -6.95
N ALA A 61 4.53 -3.88 -6.10
CA ALA A 61 5.59 -4.81 -5.72
C ALA A 61 6.44 -5.43 -6.86
N LEU A 62 6.54 -4.77 -8.01
CA LEU A 62 7.28 -5.29 -9.18
C LEU A 62 8.77 -4.92 -9.17
N CYS A 63 9.22 -3.97 -8.35
CA CYS A 63 10.61 -3.52 -8.26
C CYS A 63 11.45 -4.35 -7.27
N GLU A 64 10.80 -5.15 -6.44
CA GLU A 64 11.39 -5.84 -5.29
C GLU A 64 11.99 -7.16 -5.77
N LEU A 65 13.27 -7.12 -6.13
CA LEU A 65 14.00 -8.33 -6.58
C LEU A 65 13.99 -9.43 -5.51
N ASN A 66 13.98 -9.06 -4.23
CA ASN A 66 13.91 -9.97 -3.09
C ASN A 66 12.52 -10.62 -2.89
N TYR A 67 11.52 -10.29 -3.71
CA TYR A 67 10.22 -10.97 -3.72
C TYR A 67 10.17 -12.13 -4.72
N THR A 68 11.30 -12.41 -5.35
CA THR A 68 11.50 -13.53 -6.26
C THR A 68 12.72 -14.30 -5.83
N THR A 69 12.65 -15.63 -5.85
CA THR A 69 13.74 -16.52 -5.45
C THR A 69 13.95 -17.59 -6.49
N GLU A 70 15.21 -17.93 -6.76
CA GLU A 70 15.54 -19.07 -7.62
C GLU A 70 15.52 -20.36 -6.80
N ASN A 71 14.77 -21.35 -7.29
CA ASN A 71 14.68 -22.68 -6.70
C ASN A 71 15.94 -23.49 -7.04
N ALA A 72 16.14 -24.61 -6.33
CA ALA A 72 17.30 -25.50 -6.57
C ALA A 72 17.35 -26.09 -7.99
N ASP A 73 16.21 -26.14 -8.70
CA ASP A 73 16.10 -26.60 -10.09
C ASP A 73 16.30 -25.47 -11.13
N GLY A 74 16.57 -24.25 -10.68
CA GLY A 74 16.79 -23.08 -11.53
C GLY A 74 15.53 -22.35 -11.99
N SER A 75 14.33 -22.79 -11.56
CA SER A 75 13.06 -22.09 -11.76
C SER A 75 12.94 -20.86 -10.85
N ILE A 76 12.18 -19.84 -11.28
CA ILE A 76 11.94 -18.63 -10.49
C ILE A 76 10.57 -18.71 -9.79
N ASP A 77 10.58 -18.66 -8.47
CA ASP A 77 9.36 -18.47 -7.68
C ASP A 77 8.99 -16.98 -7.64
N ILE A 78 7.78 -16.68 -8.13
CA ILE A 78 7.18 -15.34 -8.16
C ILE A 78 5.99 -15.18 -7.20
N SER A 79 5.67 -16.20 -6.42
CA SER A 79 4.45 -16.26 -5.59
C SER A 79 4.30 -15.07 -4.64
N LYS A 80 5.41 -14.62 -4.03
CA LYS A 80 5.42 -13.46 -3.15
C LYS A 80 5.16 -12.16 -3.91
N ALA A 81 5.78 -11.97 -5.07
CA ALA A 81 5.54 -10.80 -5.91
C ALA A 81 4.06 -10.72 -6.35
N VAL A 82 3.50 -11.84 -6.82
CA VAL A 82 2.08 -11.95 -7.21
C VAL A 82 1.17 -11.61 -6.03
N LYS A 83 1.40 -12.23 -4.86
CA LYS A 83 0.55 -12.00 -3.67
C LYS A 83 0.52 -10.53 -3.23
N VAL A 84 1.66 -9.84 -3.24
CA VAL A 84 1.69 -8.41 -2.87
C VAL A 84 1.05 -7.55 -3.95
N ASN A 85 1.21 -7.90 -5.23
CA ASN A 85 0.51 -7.22 -6.33
C ASN A 85 -1.01 -7.36 -6.19
N GLU A 86 -1.53 -8.54 -5.88
CA GLU A 86 -2.96 -8.77 -5.63
C GLU A 86 -3.48 -7.89 -4.48
N GLN A 87 -2.73 -7.76 -3.39
CA GLN A 87 -3.08 -6.87 -2.28
C GLN A 87 -3.15 -5.40 -2.72
N PHE A 88 -2.25 -4.98 -3.62
CA PHE A 88 -2.31 -3.66 -4.23
C PHE A 88 -3.55 -3.48 -5.12
N GLN A 89 -3.94 -4.51 -5.89
CA GLN A 89 -5.18 -4.46 -6.68
C GLN A 89 -6.43 -4.37 -5.78
N LEU A 90 -6.47 -5.10 -4.66
CA LEU A 90 -7.54 -4.97 -3.67
C LEU A 90 -7.63 -3.56 -3.10
N SER A 91 -6.47 -2.94 -2.80
CA SER A 91 -6.41 -1.54 -2.35
C SER A 91 -6.98 -0.59 -3.40
N ARG A 92 -6.66 -0.80 -4.69
CA ARG A 92 -7.23 -0.02 -5.80
C ARG A 92 -8.75 -0.16 -5.93
N GLN A 93 -9.32 -1.34 -5.64
CA GLN A 93 -10.76 -1.53 -5.63
C GLN A 93 -11.42 -0.67 -4.54
N PHE A 94 -10.83 -0.65 -3.35
CA PHE A 94 -11.33 0.19 -2.26
C PHE A 94 -11.21 1.69 -2.60
N TRP A 95 -10.08 2.14 -3.15
CA TRP A 95 -9.94 3.53 -3.59
C TRP A 95 -10.93 3.87 -4.72
N SER A 96 -11.18 2.96 -5.66
CA SER A 96 -12.18 3.16 -6.71
C SER A 96 -13.58 3.34 -6.13
N HIS A 97 -13.92 2.60 -5.08
CA HIS A 97 -15.18 2.79 -4.35
C HIS A 97 -15.24 4.18 -3.70
N LEU A 98 -14.20 4.58 -2.96
CA LEU A 98 -14.15 5.89 -2.29
C LEU A 98 -14.20 7.07 -3.28
N VAL A 99 -13.60 6.94 -4.46
CA VAL A 99 -13.71 7.94 -5.54
C VAL A 99 -15.16 8.03 -6.04
N LYS A 100 -15.82 6.89 -6.24
CA LYS A 100 -17.21 6.84 -6.71
C LYS A 100 -18.18 7.48 -5.71
N GLU A 101 -17.94 7.27 -4.41
CA GLU A 101 -18.73 7.89 -3.32
C GLU A 101 -18.34 9.36 -3.05
N GLY A 102 -17.34 9.90 -3.76
CA GLY A 102 -16.90 11.29 -3.61
C GLY A 102 -16.10 11.57 -2.34
N VAL A 103 -15.60 10.53 -1.66
CA VAL A 103 -14.74 10.64 -0.47
C VAL A 103 -13.30 10.98 -0.87
N LEU A 104 -12.80 10.34 -1.94
CA LEU A 104 -11.49 10.63 -2.52
C LEU A 104 -11.60 11.48 -3.79
N PRO A 105 -10.57 12.29 -4.10
CA PRO A 105 -10.56 13.17 -5.27
C PRO A 105 -10.34 12.37 -6.58
N ASN A 106 -10.03 13.06 -7.66
CA ASN A 106 -9.72 12.41 -8.94
C ASN A 106 -8.57 11.39 -8.77
N PRO A 107 -8.72 10.13 -9.19
CA PRO A 107 -7.70 9.08 -9.01
C PRO A 107 -6.35 9.41 -9.66
N LYS A 108 -6.32 10.27 -10.69
CA LYS A 108 -5.07 10.73 -11.31
C LYS A 108 -4.24 11.66 -10.42
N GLU A 109 -4.76 12.11 -9.29
CA GLU A 109 -4.03 12.94 -8.34
C GLU A 109 -3.25 12.12 -7.31
N PHE A 110 -3.58 10.83 -7.13
CA PHE A 110 -2.96 9.99 -6.10
C PHE A 110 -2.59 8.57 -6.55
N ILE A 111 -2.96 8.14 -7.76
CA ILE A 111 -2.52 6.88 -8.37
C ILE A 111 -1.87 7.18 -9.71
N MET A 112 -0.57 6.86 -9.81
CA MET A 112 0.22 7.15 -11.00
C MET A 112 0.83 5.87 -11.59
N PRO A 113 0.74 5.66 -12.92
CA PRO A 113 1.53 4.63 -13.58
C PRO A 113 2.99 5.09 -13.65
N ILE A 114 3.90 4.26 -13.16
CA ILE A 114 5.34 4.55 -13.16
C ILE A 114 6.09 3.34 -13.71
N PRO A 115 7.08 3.52 -14.62
CA PRO A 115 7.95 2.44 -15.06
C PRO A 115 8.69 1.82 -13.87
N HIS A 116 8.60 0.51 -13.72
CA HIS A 116 9.37 -0.22 -12.72
C HIS A 116 10.67 -0.68 -13.37
N MET A 117 11.80 -0.15 -12.87
CA MET A 117 13.12 -0.41 -13.43
C MET A 117 14.01 -1.03 -12.37
N SER A 118 14.69 -2.12 -12.72
CA SER A 118 15.71 -2.75 -11.89
C SER A 118 17.05 -2.66 -12.61
N MET A 119 18.10 -2.32 -11.85
CA MET A 119 19.47 -2.30 -12.32
C MET A 119 20.28 -3.29 -11.49
N VAL A 120 20.98 -4.19 -12.16
CA VAL A 120 21.82 -5.22 -11.54
C VAL A 120 23.14 -5.32 -12.29
N GLU A 121 24.19 -5.77 -11.61
CA GLU A 121 25.53 -5.92 -12.17
C GLU A 121 26.01 -7.36 -12.01
N GLY A 122 26.88 -7.80 -12.92
CA GLY A 122 27.44 -9.15 -12.94
C GLY A 122 26.56 -10.17 -13.66
N THR A 123 27.20 -11.17 -14.26
CA THR A 123 26.55 -12.16 -15.14
C THR A 123 25.40 -12.88 -14.45
N GLU A 124 25.59 -13.35 -13.21
CA GLU A 124 24.58 -14.11 -12.46
C GLU A 124 23.32 -13.29 -12.20
N ASN A 125 23.48 -12.04 -11.73
CA ASN A 125 22.34 -11.18 -11.45
C ASN A 125 21.58 -10.77 -12.73
N VAL A 126 22.31 -10.55 -13.84
CA VAL A 126 21.70 -10.25 -15.14
C VAL A 126 20.87 -11.44 -15.64
N GLU A 127 21.39 -12.66 -15.52
CA GLU A 127 20.63 -13.86 -15.91
C GLU A 127 19.41 -14.08 -15.00
N PHE A 128 19.56 -13.89 -13.68
CA PHE A 128 18.44 -13.92 -12.74
C PHE A 128 17.35 -12.90 -13.12
N LEU A 129 17.73 -11.64 -13.43
CA LEU A 129 16.77 -10.60 -13.80
C LEU A 129 16.02 -10.93 -15.09
N LYS A 130 16.68 -11.55 -16.09
CA LYS A 130 16.04 -12.02 -17.32
C LYS A 130 15.03 -13.13 -17.04
N LYS A 131 15.42 -14.16 -16.28
CA LYS A 131 14.51 -15.25 -15.89
C LYS A 131 13.31 -14.74 -15.09
N ARG A 132 13.55 -13.79 -14.17
CA ARG A 132 12.50 -13.11 -13.40
C ARG A 132 11.52 -12.40 -14.31
N LEU A 133 12.02 -11.65 -15.29
CA LEU A 133 11.17 -10.94 -16.25
C LEU A 133 10.29 -11.92 -17.05
N GLU A 134 10.86 -13.03 -17.53
CA GLU A 134 10.11 -14.06 -18.25
C GLU A 134 9.00 -14.67 -17.38
N ALA A 135 9.34 -15.08 -16.14
CA ALA A 135 8.38 -15.66 -15.21
C ALA A 135 7.23 -14.70 -14.86
N LEU A 136 7.53 -13.44 -14.58
CA LEU A 136 6.52 -12.41 -14.28
C LEU A 136 5.66 -12.09 -15.50
N SER A 137 6.24 -12.01 -16.69
CA SER A 137 5.50 -11.67 -17.92
C SER A 137 4.55 -12.79 -18.38
N ALA A 138 4.80 -14.03 -17.96
CA ALA A 138 3.92 -15.17 -18.20
C ALA A 138 2.71 -15.21 -17.24
N ASN A 139 2.73 -14.41 -16.17
CA ASN A 139 1.62 -14.31 -15.22
C ASN A 139 0.55 -13.32 -15.76
N PRO A 140 -0.74 -13.70 -15.76
CA PRO A 140 -1.82 -12.91 -16.38
C PRO A 140 -2.17 -11.60 -15.66
#